data_AF-A0AB34LBL6-F1
#
_entry.id   AF-A0AB34LBL6-F1
#
_cell.length_a   1.000
_cell.length_b   1.000
_cell.length_c   1.000
_cell.angle_alpha   90.00
_cell.angle_beta   90.00
_cell.angle_gamma   90.00
#
_symmetry.space_group_name_H-M   'P 1'
#
loop_
_entity.id
_entity.type
_entity.pdbx_description
1 polymer ?
#
loop_
_entity_poly.entity_id
_entity_poly.type
_entity_poly.pdbx_seq_one_letter_code
_entity_poly.pdbx_strand_id
1 'polypeptide(L)'
;MFKVDVVVYPELYLKNLIITQIYQVLFNLSPAIEVSFWNGMKLTAQMVFPIYNDGYGKRMDKIHPGTIALSQSFRLPMRTFARVSVGLFDSDRYGIDLKAVHYFKDERFSAEGRIGCTGTGYWNGFEFHYGKHQRITWSLGGSFYWPKYNTQISLKAEQYLLHEVGGRIDLIRHFRYCSIGFYAMKAQGALKNGGFRFQVALPPYKYKRKYARVTTSDNWGMSYNAGNERYYYKNYYALPEDNMMKQNQFNPYFIKSELLNF
;
A
#
# COMPACT_ATOMS: atom_id res chain seq x y z
N MET A 1 21.54 -17.78 -5.22
CA MET A 1 22.12 -16.51 -5.73
C MET A 1 21.16 -15.39 -5.38
N PHE A 2 21.58 -14.48 -4.50
CA PHE A 2 20.75 -13.35 -4.06
C PHE A 2 20.47 -12.43 -5.24
N LYS A 3 19.23 -11.95 -5.36
CA LYS A 3 18.88 -10.95 -6.37
C LYS A 3 18.62 -9.63 -5.67
N VAL A 4 19.31 -8.57 -6.09
CA VAL A 4 19.17 -7.22 -5.53
C VAL A 4 18.46 -6.32 -6.54
N ASP A 5 17.47 -5.57 -6.11
CA ASP A 5 16.80 -4.52 -6.90
C ASP A 5 16.91 -3.21 -6.12
N VAL A 6 17.27 -2.12 -6.79
CA VAL A 6 17.21 -0.76 -6.27
C VAL A 6 16.04 -0.09 -6.95
N VAL A 7 14.98 0.19 -6.20
CA VAL A 7 13.69 0.67 -6.70
C VAL A 7 13.43 2.08 -6.19
N VAL A 8 13.20 3.04 -7.08
CA VAL A 8 12.88 4.41 -6.67
C VAL A 8 11.36 4.60 -6.61
N TYR A 9 10.84 4.88 -5.41
CA TYR A 9 9.42 5.15 -5.18
C TYR A 9 9.17 6.66 -5.11
N PRO A 10 8.51 7.28 -6.09
CA PRO A 10 7.97 8.62 -5.92
C PRO A 10 6.74 8.55 -5.01
N GLU A 11 6.64 9.43 -4.02
CA GLU A 11 5.51 9.50 -3.09
C GLU A 11 4.96 10.92 -3.07
N LEU A 12 3.67 11.07 -3.31
CA LEU A 12 2.99 12.37 -3.29
C LEU A 12 1.83 12.31 -2.30
N TYR A 13 1.87 13.20 -1.31
CA TYR A 13 0.81 13.36 -0.33
C TYR A 13 0.20 14.75 -0.50
N LEU A 14 -1.13 14.78 -0.57
CA LEU A 14 -1.92 16.00 -0.59
C LEU A 14 -2.85 16.01 0.61
N LYS A 15 -2.98 17.17 1.27
CA LYS A 15 -4.00 17.39 2.29
C LYS A 15 -4.57 18.79 2.17
N ASN A 16 -5.88 18.88 2.38
CA ASN A 16 -6.61 20.14 2.39
C ASN A 16 -7.15 20.36 3.81
N LEU A 17 -6.31 20.94 4.67
CA LEU A 17 -6.64 21.17 6.10
C LEU A 17 -6.64 22.66 6.48
N ILE A 18 -6.16 23.56 5.62
CA ILE A 18 -5.95 24.98 5.93
C ILE A 18 -6.82 25.82 5.01
N ILE A 19 -7.54 26.80 5.57
CA ILE A 19 -8.46 27.66 4.81
C ILE A 19 -7.72 28.56 3.82
N THR A 20 -6.51 29.01 4.16
CA THR A 20 -5.71 29.94 3.35
C THR A 20 -5.02 29.29 2.15
N GLN A 21 -5.04 27.96 2.02
CA GLN A 21 -4.35 27.25 0.94
C GLN A 21 -5.17 26.06 0.45
N ILE A 22 -5.30 25.92 -0.87
CA ILE A 22 -6.13 24.87 -1.48
C ILE A 22 -5.56 23.48 -1.15
N TYR A 23 -4.24 23.29 -1.24
CA TYR A 23 -3.55 22.04 -0.87
C TYR A 23 -2.19 22.29 -0.25
N GLN A 24 -1.91 21.55 0.81
CA GLN A 24 -0.57 21.31 1.31
C GLN A 24 -0.01 20.07 0.61
N VAL A 25 1.26 20.15 0.19
CA VAL A 25 1.89 19.13 -0.66
C VAL A 25 3.15 18.59 0.03
N LEU A 26 3.31 17.28 0.03
CA LEU A 26 4.57 16.62 0.36
C LEU A 26 4.96 15.70 -0.78
N PHE A 27 6.12 15.95 -1.36
CA PHE A 27 6.71 15.13 -2.40
C PHE A 27 8.01 14.52 -1.90
N ASN A 28 8.05 13.20 -1.81
CA ASN A 28 9.22 12.43 -1.44
C ASN A 28 9.70 11.58 -2.61
N LEU A 29 11.01 11.37 -2.66
CA LEU A 29 11.65 10.41 -3.54
C LEU A 29 12.33 9.37 -2.66
N SER A 30 11.78 8.16 -2.64
CA SER A 30 12.09 7.17 -1.62
C SER A 30 12.75 5.93 -2.25
N PRO A 31 14.08 5.93 -2.51
CA PRO A 31 14.77 4.74 -3.00
C PRO A 31 14.72 3.61 -1.97
N ALA A 32 14.42 2.40 -2.43
CA ALA A 32 14.39 1.20 -1.64
C ALA A 32 15.30 0.12 -2.24
N ILE A 33 16.01 -0.58 -1.36
CA ILE A 33 16.78 -1.77 -1.71
C ILE A 33 15.91 -2.97 -1.38
N GLU A 34 15.66 -3.80 -2.40
CA GLU A 34 14.90 -5.03 -2.31
C GLU A 34 15.79 -6.23 -2.59
N VAL A 35 16.00 -7.07 -1.58
CA VAL A 35 16.84 -8.28 -1.67
C VAL A 35 15.95 -9.50 -1.59
N SER A 36 15.95 -10.31 -2.64
CA SER A 36 15.29 -11.62 -2.67
C SER A 36 16.28 -12.72 -2.34
N PHE A 37 16.02 -13.45 -1.26
CA PHE A 37 16.91 -14.53 -0.79
C PHE A 37 16.55 -15.88 -1.38
N TRP A 38 15.27 -16.25 -1.29
CA TRP A 38 14.70 -17.46 -1.87
C TRP A 38 13.24 -17.19 -2.28
N ASN A 39 12.58 -18.20 -2.82
CA ASN A 39 11.21 -18.08 -3.32
C ASN A 39 10.25 -17.58 -2.23
N GLY A 40 9.69 -16.40 -2.45
CA GLY A 40 8.75 -15.76 -1.55
C GLY A 40 9.37 -14.91 -0.44
N MET A 41 10.68 -14.99 -0.16
CA MET A 41 11.30 -14.12 0.86
C MET A 41 11.94 -12.87 0.24
N LYS A 42 11.59 -11.71 0.81
CA LYS A 42 12.11 -10.42 0.38
C LYS A 42 12.35 -9.49 1.56
N LEU A 43 13.57 -8.97 1.67
CA LEU A 43 13.90 -7.82 2.53
C LEU A 43 13.76 -6.55 1.71
N THR A 44 13.05 -5.57 2.27
CA THR A 44 12.86 -4.23 1.68
C THR A 44 13.36 -3.20 2.68
N ALA A 45 14.28 -2.34 2.27
CA ALA A 45 14.79 -1.24 3.08
C ALA A 45 14.72 0.06 2.28
N GLN A 46 13.91 1.01 2.73
CA GLN A 46 13.63 2.27 2.06
C GLN A 46 14.30 3.43 2.79
N MET A 47 14.84 4.39 2.05
CA MET A 47 15.25 5.70 2.55
C MET A 47 14.33 6.75 1.93
N VAL A 48 13.86 7.71 2.72
CA VAL A 48 12.95 8.77 2.28
C VAL A 48 13.73 10.07 2.11
N PHE A 49 13.71 10.64 0.91
CA PHE A 49 14.24 11.98 0.64
C PHE A 49 13.08 12.93 0.39
N PRO A 50 12.80 13.87 1.30
CA PRO A 50 11.82 14.91 1.04
C PRO A 50 12.38 15.91 0.03
N ILE A 51 11.71 16.03 -1.11
CA ILE A 51 12.09 16.96 -2.19
C ILE A 51 11.35 18.28 -2.03
N TYR A 52 10.09 18.21 -1.61
CA TYR A 52 9.25 19.38 -1.37
C TYR A 52 8.28 19.11 -0.23
N ASN A 53 8.27 20.00 0.77
CA ASN A 53 7.40 19.90 1.93
C ASN A 53 6.75 21.24 2.23
N ASP A 54 5.46 21.35 1.92
CA ASP A 54 4.65 22.53 2.18
C ASP A 54 3.61 22.23 3.26
N GLY A 55 4.10 22.15 4.51
CA GLY A 55 3.25 22.11 5.70
C GLY A 55 2.94 20.71 6.27
N TYR A 56 3.71 19.68 5.93
CA TYR A 56 3.67 18.36 6.58
C TYR A 56 4.53 18.27 7.86
N GLY A 57 5.17 19.38 8.25
CA GLY A 57 5.92 19.53 9.50
C GLY A 57 7.41 19.28 9.33
N LYS A 58 8.21 19.86 10.24
CA LYS A 58 9.69 19.87 10.16
C LYS A 58 10.33 18.47 10.22
N ARG A 59 9.62 17.46 10.75
CA ARG A 59 10.14 16.09 10.83
C ARG A 59 10.18 15.42 9.46
N MET A 60 9.18 15.69 8.63
CA MET A 60 9.10 15.15 7.27
C MET A 60 10.02 15.88 6.28
N ASP A 61 10.71 16.93 6.73
CA ASP A 61 11.71 17.68 5.95
C ASP A 61 13.13 17.11 6.11
N LYS A 62 13.29 16.13 7.00
CA LYS A 62 14.58 15.45 7.22
C LYS A 62 14.65 14.17 6.40
N ILE A 63 15.84 13.85 5.90
CA ILE A 63 16.12 12.52 5.36
C ILE A 63 16.02 11.53 6.51
N HIS A 64 15.24 10.47 6.31
CA HIS A 64 15.06 9.42 7.31
C HIS A 64 14.83 8.05 6.66
N PRO A 65 15.06 6.95 7.38
CA PRO A 65 14.62 5.64 6.92
C PRO A 65 13.09 5.58 6.82
N GLY A 66 12.59 4.93 5.76
CA GLY A 66 11.18 4.69 5.54
C GLY A 66 10.79 3.29 6.01
N THR A 67 10.16 2.53 5.11
CA THR A 67 9.80 1.13 5.37
C THR A 67 11.04 0.24 5.40
N ILE A 68 11.23 -0.51 6.48
CA ILE A 68 12.26 -1.56 6.60
C ILE A 68 11.54 -2.84 7.03
N ALA A 69 11.26 -3.73 6.08
CA ALA A 69 10.45 -4.92 6.33
C ALA A 69 11.04 -6.17 5.69
N LEU A 70 11.04 -7.26 6.45
CA LEU A 70 11.25 -8.62 5.96
C LEU A 70 9.89 -9.25 5.69
N SER A 71 9.65 -9.70 4.46
CA SER A 71 8.40 -10.33 4.05
C SER A 71 8.64 -11.74 3.52
N GLN A 72 7.74 -12.65 3.87
CA GLN A 72 7.69 -14.02 3.35
C GLN A 72 6.29 -14.27 2.80
N SER A 73 6.23 -14.56 1.50
CA SER A 73 5.01 -14.95 0.79
C SER A 73 4.93 -16.47 0.67
N PHE A 74 3.75 -17.02 0.90
CA PHE A 74 3.43 -18.43 0.83
C PHE A 74 2.27 -18.65 -0.13
N ARG A 75 2.36 -19.71 -0.94
CA ARG A 75 1.24 -20.21 -1.73
C ARG A 75 0.69 -21.44 -1.03
N LEU A 76 -0.51 -21.30 -0.47
CA LEU A 76 -1.21 -22.36 0.24
C LEU A 76 -2.08 -23.16 -0.76
N PRO A 77 -2.51 -24.39 -0.38
CA PRO A 77 -3.50 -25.14 -1.15
C PRO A 77 -4.80 -24.34 -1.36
N MET A 78 -5.59 -24.75 -2.35
CA MET A 78 -6.89 -24.12 -2.70
C MET A 78 -6.79 -22.65 -3.15
N ARG A 79 -5.77 -22.26 -3.93
CA ARG A 79 -5.65 -20.90 -4.52
C ARG A 79 -5.59 -19.79 -3.46
N THR A 80 -5.00 -20.11 -2.32
CA THR A 80 -4.81 -19.18 -1.21
C THR A 80 -3.38 -18.64 -1.23
N PHE A 81 -3.23 -17.33 -1.06
CA PHE A 81 -1.96 -16.64 -0.98
C PHE A 81 -1.86 -15.97 0.38
N ALA A 82 -0.78 -16.20 1.09
CA ALA A 82 -0.51 -15.55 2.37
C ALA A 82 0.83 -14.83 2.31
N ARG A 83 0.94 -13.73 3.04
CA ARG A 83 2.18 -12.98 3.22
C ARG A 83 2.29 -12.58 4.68
N VAL A 84 3.45 -12.85 5.27
CA VAL A 84 3.83 -12.37 6.59
C VAL A 84 4.93 -11.35 6.41
N SER A 85 4.81 -10.20 7.05
CA SER A 85 5.78 -9.11 7.02
C SER A 85 6.13 -8.69 8.44
N VAL A 86 7.41 -8.44 8.70
CA VAL A 86 7.91 -8.01 10.01
C VAL A 86 8.87 -6.86 9.81
N GLY A 87 8.70 -5.77 10.56
CA GLY A 87 9.66 -4.67 10.57
C GLY A 87 9.03 -3.33 10.87
N LEU A 88 9.62 -2.28 10.29
CA LEU A 88 9.14 -0.91 10.31
C LEU A 88 8.31 -0.68 9.05
N PHE A 89 7.06 -0.27 9.26
CA PHE A 89 6.05 -0.03 8.25
C PHE A 89 5.81 1.47 8.07
N ASP A 90 5.07 1.81 7.01
CA ASP A 90 4.60 3.17 6.78
C ASP A 90 3.70 3.66 7.92
N SER A 91 3.45 4.98 7.99
CA SER A 91 2.65 5.63 9.02
C SER A 91 3.21 5.47 10.45
N ASP A 92 4.54 5.44 10.57
CA ASP A 92 5.29 5.32 11.83
C ASP A 92 4.88 4.10 12.66
N ARG A 93 4.83 2.93 12.03
CA ARG A 93 4.47 1.67 12.70
C ARG A 93 5.62 0.70 12.69
N TYR A 94 5.72 -0.11 13.74
CA TYR A 94 6.61 -1.26 13.75
C TYR A 94 5.87 -2.49 14.26
N GLY A 95 6.17 -3.67 13.73
CA GLY A 95 5.58 -4.90 14.23
C GLY A 95 5.47 -5.98 13.18
N ILE A 96 4.38 -6.73 13.26
CA ILE A 96 4.12 -7.91 12.43
C ILE A 96 2.77 -7.73 11.72
N ASP A 97 2.74 -8.02 10.44
CA ASP A 97 1.57 -7.98 9.57
C ASP A 97 1.39 -9.33 8.87
N LEU A 98 0.20 -9.87 8.91
CA LEU A 98 -0.19 -11.08 8.19
C LEU A 98 -1.35 -10.72 7.27
N LYS A 99 -1.19 -10.99 5.98
CA LYS A 99 -2.21 -10.80 4.95
C LYS A 99 -2.46 -12.13 4.25
N ALA A 100 -3.72 -12.48 4.05
CA ALA A 100 -4.14 -13.65 3.28
C ALA A 100 -5.24 -13.28 2.29
N VAL A 101 -5.19 -13.87 1.10
CA VAL A 101 -6.20 -13.74 0.05
C VAL A 101 -6.52 -15.13 -0.48
N HIS A 102 -7.82 -15.45 -0.53
CA HIS A 102 -8.34 -16.68 -1.09
C HIS A 102 -9.17 -16.39 -2.33
N TYR A 103 -8.87 -17.02 -3.45
CA TYR A 103 -9.66 -16.92 -4.68
C TYR A 103 -10.60 -18.11 -4.80
N PHE A 104 -11.90 -17.85 -4.91
CA PHE A 104 -12.91 -18.90 -5.05
C PHE A 104 -12.84 -19.56 -6.44
N LYS A 105 -13.57 -20.66 -6.62
CA LYS A 105 -13.56 -21.46 -7.87
C LYS A 105 -13.84 -20.65 -9.14
N ASP A 106 -14.74 -19.66 -9.04
CA ASP A 106 -15.11 -18.79 -10.15
C ASP A 106 -14.08 -17.70 -10.47
N GLU A 107 -13.04 -17.53 -9.63
CA GLU A 107 -11.93 -16.57 -9.75
C GLU A 107 -12.34 -15.08 -9.80
N ARG A 108 -13.65 -14.79 -9.91
CA ARG A 108 -14.24 -13.45 -9.83
C ARG A 108 -14.39 -12.99 -8.40
N PHE A 109 -14.63 -13.92 -7.48
CA PHE A 109 -14.73 -13.63 -6.07
C PHE A 109 -13.41 -13.93 -5.36
N SER A 110 -13.00 -13.03 -4.48
CA SER A 110 -11.93 -13.28 -3.53
C SER A 110 -12.33 -12.85 -2.13
N ALA A 111 -11.85 -13.58 -1.13
CA ALA A 111 -11.89 -13.17 0.26
C ALA A 111 -10.49 -12.74 0.68
N GLU A 112 -10.38 -11.63 1.39
CA GLU A 112 -9.13 -11.13 1.95
C GLU A 112 -9.25 -10.94 3.46
N GLY A 113 -8.19 -11.29 4.16
CA GLY A 113 -8.04 -11.08 5.58
C GLY A 113 -6.66 -10.50 5.87
N ARG A 114 -6.59 -9.54 6.78
CA ARG A 114 -5.35 -8.98 7.29
C ARG A 114 -5.44 -8.87 8.80
N ILE A 115 -4.38 -9.23 9.48
CA ILE A 115 -4.23 -8.99 10.91
C ILE A 115 -2.81 -8.52 11.16
N GLY A 116 -2.65 -7.50 11.99
CA GLY A 116 -1.35 -6.98 12.33
C GLY A 116 -1.28 -6.53 13.77
N CYS A 117 -0.16 -6.81 14.40
CA CYS A 117 0.19 -6.33 15.73
C CYS A 117 1.29 -5.29 15.56
N THR A 118 0.95 -4.01 15.76
CA THR A 118 1.86 -2.89 15.51
C THR A 118 1.97 -1.94 16.70
N GLY A 119 3.19 -1.51 17.01
CA GLY A 119 3.49 -0.39 17.89
C GLY A 119 3.72 0.90 17.10
N THR A 120 3.66 2.05 17.79
CA THR A 120 4.09 3.35 17.24
C THR A 120 5.61 3.44 17.25
N GLY A 121 6.25 3.70 16.10
CA GLY A 121 7.68 3.94 16.02
C GLY A 121 8.00 4.89 14.90
N TYR A 122 8.69 5.98 15.19
CA TYR A 122 8.97 7.02 14.21
C TYR A 122 10.44 7.40 14.15
N TRP A 123 10.84 7.93 13.01
CA TRP A 123 12.17 8.45 12.77
C TRP A 123 12.22 9.96 12.95
N ASN A 124 13.24 10.46 13.64
CA ASN A 124 13.62 11.87 13.66
C ASN A 124 15.03 12.01 13.06
N GLY A 125 15.10 12.12 11.74
CA GLY A 125 16.37 11.92 11.03
C GLY A 125 16.80 10.45 11.12
N PHE A 126 17.95 10.20 11.73
CA PHE A 126 18.49 8.85 11.94
C PHE A 126 18.25 8.29 13.35
N GLU A 127 17.55 9.03 14.22
CA GLU A 127 17.18 8.56 15.55
C GLU A 127 15.80 7.87 15.51
N PHE A 128 15.73 6.62 15.98
CA PHE A 128 14.48 5.86 16.04
C PHE A 128 13.85 5.96 17.44
N HIS A 129 12.63 6.48 17.51
CA HIS A 129 11.85 6.53 18.73
C HIS A 129 10.75 5.47 18.70
N TYR A 130 10.74 4.57 19.68
CA TYR A 130 9.74 3.51 19.81
C TYR A 130 8.80 3.78 20.99
N GLY A 131 7.50 3.61 20.75
CA GLY A 131 6.47 3.67 21.78
C GLY A 131 6.13 2.27 22.28
N LYS A 132 5.85 2.15 23.59
CA LYS A 132 5.58 0.86 24.24
C LYS A 132 4.18 0.28 23.96
N HIS A 133 3.26 1.08 23.41
CA HIS A 133 1.88 0.66 23.19
C HIS A 133 1.74 -0.10 21.87
N GLN A 134 1.45 -1.40 21.98
CA GLN A 134 1.06 -2.24 20.84
C GLN A 134 -0.43 -2.12 20.57
N ARG A 135 -0.81 -2.21 19.30
CA ARG A 135 -2.18 -2.16 18.80
C ARG A 135 -2.41 -3.30 17.84
N ILE A 136 -3.57 -3.92 17.95
CA ILE A 136 -4.02 -4.94 17.02
C ILE A 136 -4.93 -4.25 16.00
N THR A 137 -4.61 -4.42 14.72
CA THR A 137 -5.42 -3.97 13.59
C THR A 137 -5.85 -5.19 12.80
N TRP A 138 -7.07 -5.20 12.31
CA TRP A 138 -7.56 -6.27 11.44
C TRP A 138 -8.37 -5.68 10.29
N SER A 139 -8.37 -6.37 9.16
CA SER A 139 -9.33 -6.14 8.08
C SER A 139 -9.82 -7.45 7.51
N LEU A 140 -11.09 -7.48 7.14
CA LEU A 140 -11.74 -8.60 6.50
C LEU A 140 -12.58 -8.07 5.36
N GLY A 141 -12.41 -8.60 4.16
CA GLY A 141 -13.12 -8.12 3.00
C GLY A 141 -13.37 -9.17 1.94
N GLY A 142 -14.31 -8.84 1.05
CA GLY A 142 -14.59 -9.57 -0.17
C GLY A 142 -14.39 -8.66 -1.37
N SER A 143 -13.88 -9.22 -2.47
CA SER A 143 -13.82 -8.52 -3.75
C SER A 143 -14.53 -9.32 -4.84
N PHE A 144 -15.20 -8.60 -5.74
CA PHE A 144 -15.78 -9.10 -6.97
C PHE A 144 -15.09 -8.43 -8.16
N TYR A 145 -14.55 -9.22 -9.07
CA TYR A 145 -13.95 -8.76 -10.32
C TYR A 145 -14.91 -9.02 -11.47
N TRP A 146 -15.27 -7.95 -12.18
CA TRP A 146 -16.10 -7.98 -13.38
C TRP A 146 -15.19 -7.98 -14.63
N PRO A 147 -15.02 -9.11 -15.33
CA PRO A 147 -14.06 -9.23 -16.43
C PRO A 147 -14.43 -8.38 -17.66
N LYS A 148 -15.72 -8.20 -17.97
CA LYS A 148 -16.18 -7.45 -19.14
C LYS A 148 -15.70 -5.99 -19.17
N TYR A 149 -15.57 -5.36 -17.99
CA TYR A 149 -15.17 -3.96 -17.86
C TYR A 149 -13.86 -3.76 -17.10
N ASN A 150 -13.14 -4.84 -16.78
CA ASN A 150 -11.95 -4.82 -15.91
C ASN A 150 -12.17 -4.00 -14.63
N THR A 151 -13.34 -4.17 -14.02
CA THR A 151 -13.76 -3.40 -12.84
C THR A 151 -13.84 -4.31 -11.63
N GLN A 152 -13.22 -3.91 -10.53
CA GLN A 152 -13.28 -4.57 -9.25
C GLN A 152 -14.13 -3.77 -8.27
N ILE A 153 -14.99 -4.47 -7.56
CA ILE A 153 -15.75 -3.96 -6.42
C ILE A 153 -15.22 -4.66 -5.19
N SER A 154 -14.77 -3.94 -4.17
CA SER A 154 -14.35 -4.52 -2.91
C SER A 154 -15.14 -3.92 -1.75
N LEU A 155 -15.47 -4.76 -0.79
CA LEU A 155 -16.13 -4.40 0.46
C LEU A 155 -15.27 -4.94 1.60
N LYS A 156 -14.85 -4.06 2.50
CA LYS A 156 -13.96 -4.39 3.62
C LYS A 156 -14.54 -3.84 4.93
N ALA A 157 -14.48 -4.64 5.98
CA ALA A 157 -14.59 -4.20 7.35
C ALA A 157 -13.18 -4.08 7.91
N GLU A 158 -12.80 -2.90 8.40
CA GLU A 158 -11.43 -2.61 8.86
C GLU A 158 -11.47 -1.95 10.23
N GLN A 159 -10.50 -2.30 11.08
CA GLN A 159 -10.15 -1.56 12.28
C GLN A 159 -8.96 -0.65 11.97
N TYR A 160 -9.19 0.65 12.02
CA TYR A 160 -8.18 1.68 11.75
C TYR A 160 -7.24 1.89 12.93
N LEU A 161 -6.15 2.64 12.72
CA LEU A 161 -5.08 2.87 13.70
C LEU A 161 -5.55 3.46 15.04
N LEU A 162 -6.68 4.18 15.05
CA LEU A 162 -7.28 4.78 16.23
C LEU A 162 -8.36 3.90 16.91
N HIS A 163 -8.45 2.62 16.53
CA HIS A 163 -9.44 1.64 17.01
C HIS A 163 -10.87 1.89 16.53
N GLU A 164 -11.05 2.74 15.52
CA GLU A 164 -12.34 2.88 14.86
C GLU A 164 -12.59 1.64 14.01
N VAL A 165 -13.75 1.02 14.19
CA VAL A 165 -14.20 -0.04 13.29
C VAL A 165 -15.11 0.59 12.24
N GLY A 166 -14.84 0.30 10.97
CA GLY A 166 -15.58 0.87 9.87
C GLY A 166 -15.66 -0.02 8.64
N GLY A 167 -16.60 0.32 7.77
CA GLY A 167 -16.72 -0.26 6.45
C GLY A 167 -16.06 0.63 5.41
N ARG A 168 -15.43 0.00 4.42
CA ARG A 168 -14.88 0.63 3.23
C ARG A 168 -15.37 -0.11 1.99
N ILE A 169 -15.83 0.65 1.00
CA ILE A 169 -16.17 0.14 -0.33
C ILE A 169 -15.23 0.79 -1.32
N ASP A 170 -14.59 -0.01 -2.17
CA ASP A 170 -13.83 0.51 -3.31
C ASP A 170 -14.44 0.01 -4.63
N LEU A 171 -14.55 0.91 -5.60
CA LEU A 171 -14.88 0.61 -6.99
C LEU A 171 -13.68 1.01 -7.85
N ILE A 172 -12.98 0.07 -8.45
CA ILE A 172 -11.75 0.33 -9.20
C ILE A 172 -11.91 -0.21 -10.61
N ARG A 173 -11.60 0.61 -11.61
CA ARG A 173 -11.45 0.17 -12.99
C ARG A 173 -9.98 0.16 -13.39
N HIS A 174 -9.56 -0.94 -13.97
CA HIS A 174 -8.21 -1.13 -14.46
C HIS A 174 -8.16 -0.90 -15.97
N PHE A 175 -7.22 -0.04 -16.37
CA PHE A 175 -6.75 0.16 -17.73
C PHE A 175 -5.29 -0.31 -17.81
N ARG A 176 -4.78 -0.53 -19.02
CA ARG A 176 -3.44 -1.08 -19.28
C ARG A 176 -2.30 -0.41 -18.49
N TYR A 177 -2.28 0.92 -18.43
CA TYR A 177 -1.23 1.68 -17.73
C TYR A 177 -1.76 2.52 -16.58
N CYS A 178 -3.05 2.41 -16.27
CA CYS A 178 -3.68 3.26 -15.25
C CYS A 178 -4.83 2.52 -14.58
N SER A 179 -4.98 2.66 -13.28
CA SER A 179 -6.16 2.22 -12.53
C SER A 179 -6.81 3.44 -11.90
N ILE A 180 -8.11 3.61 -12.12
CA ILE A 180 -8.89 4.71 -11.53
C ILE A 180 -9.96 4.07 -10.66
N GLY A 181 -10.13 4.56 -9.44
CA GLY A 181 -11.16 4.07 -8.56
C GLY A 181 -11.74 5.13 -7.66
N PHE A 182 -12.92 4.82 -7.13
CA PHE A 182 -13.61 5.60 -6.12
C PHE A 182 -13.69 4.78 -4.84
N TYR A 183 -13.69 5.45 -3.71
CA TYR A 183 -13.91 4.79 -2.44
C TYR A 183 -14.86 5.60 -1.57
N ALA A 184 -15.62 4.89 -0.75
CA ALA A 184 -16.46 5.46 0.28
C ALA A 184 -16.27 4.65 1.57
N MET A 185 -16.29 5.32 2.70
CA MET A 185 -16.00 4.71 3.99
C MET A 185 -16.73 5.40 5.13
N LYS A 186 -17.07 4.59 6.13
CA LYS A 186 -17.76 5.01 7.33
C LYS A 186 -17.26 4.19 8.50
N ALA A 187 -16.81 4.85 9.56
CA ALA A 187 -16.40 4.22 10.80
C ALA A 187 -17.19 4.76 11.98
N GLN A 188 -17.20 4.00 13.08
CA GLN A 188 -17.84 4.38 14.32
C GLN A 188 -17.09 5.58 14.94
N GLY A 189 -17.82 6.65 15.27
CA GLY A 189 -17.24 7.85 15.86
C GLY A 189 -16.53 8.79 14.87
N ALA A 190 -16.56 8.48 13.57
CA ALA A 190 -15.96 9.30 12.51
C ALA A 190 -17.03 9.83 11.54
N LEU A 191 -16.79 11.02 10.96
CA LEU A 191 -17.62 11.51 9.86
C LEU A 191 -17.47 10.62 8.63
N LYS A 192 -18.49 10.53 7.78
CA LYS A 192 -18.43 9.79 6.52
C LYS A 192 -17.33 10.38 5.66
N ASN A 193 -16.59 9.51 4.98
CA ASN A 193 -15.53 9.95 4.09
C ASN A 193 -15.56 9.19 2.76
N GLY A 194 -14.91 9.76 1.75
CA GLY A 194 -14.78 9.16 0.43
C GLY A 194 -13.85 9.97 -0.44
N GLY A 195 -13.61 9.47 -1.64
CA GLY A 195 -12.76 10.13 -2.60
C GLY A 195 -12.44 9.26 -3.79
N PHE A 196 -11.40 9.64 -4.52
CA PHE A 196 -10.94 8.90 -5.67
C PHE A 196 -9.48 8.53 -5.51
N ARG A 197 -9.07 7.48 -6.21
CA ARG A 197 -7.72 6.95 -6.23
C ARG A 197 -7.36 6.76 -7.68
N PHE A 198 -6.16 7.15 -8.06
CA PHE A 198 -5.64 6.77 -9.35
C PHE A 198 -4.23 6.25 -9.17
N GLN A 199 -3.84 5.36 -10.06
CA GLN A 199 -2.55 4.72 -10.07
C GLN A 199 -2.10 4.57 -11.50
N VAL A 200 -0.87 4.97 -11.81
CA VAL A 200 -0.27 4.92 -13.13
C VAL A 200 0.95 4.01 -13.08
N ALA A 201 1.09 3.13 -14.07
CA ALA A 201 2.27 2.29 -14.22
C ALA A 201 3.45 3.13 -14.74
N LEU A 202 4.57 3.10 -14.03
CA LEU A 202 5.76 3.88 -14.41
C LEU A 202 6.66 3.06 -15.36
N PRO A 203 7.25 3.69 -16.39
CA PRO A 203 8.24 3.04 -17.23
C PRO A 203 9.58 2.90 -16.47
N PRO A 204 10.42 1.90 -16.80
CA PRO A 204 10.25 0.91 -17.87
C PRO A 204 9.19 -0.19 -17.60
N TYR A 205 8.60 -0.78 -18.64
CA TYR A 205 7.60 -1.87 -18.47
C TYR A 205 8.19 -3.27 -18.62
N LYS A 206 9.42 -3.39 -19.12
CA LYS A 206 10.13 -4.66 -19.31
C LYS A 206 11.55 -4.50 -18.81
N TYR A 207 12.00 -5.48 -18.04
CA TYR A 207 13.32 -5.46 -17.43
C TYR A 207 14.01 -6.80 -17.62
N LYS A 208 15.31 -6.76 -17.99
CA LYS A 208 16.19 -7.93 -17.91
C LYS A 208 17.01 -7.81 -16.64
N ARG A 209 16.96 -8.84 -15.78
CA ARG A 209 17.69 -8.89 -14.50
C ARG A 209 18.79 -9.94 -14.58
N LYS A 210 20.04 -9.55 -14.30
CA LYS A 210 21.16 -10.50 -14.09
C LYS A 210 21.42 -10.69 -12.58
N TYR A 211 22.04 -9.71 -11.92
CA TYR A 211 22.39 -9.79 -10.48
C TYR A 211 21.85 -8.61 -9.66
N ALA A 212 22.07 -7.39 -10.15
CA ALA A 212 21.50 -6.15 -9.64
C ALA A 212 20.73 -5.42 -10.75
N ARG A 213 19.74 -4.62 -10.38
CA ARG A 213 18.98 -3.75 -11.29
C ARG A 213 18.57 -2.49 -10.56
N VAL A 214 18.71 -1.35 -11.24
CA VAL A 214 18.10 -0.08 -10.81
C VAL A 214 16.84 0.13 -11.63
N THR A 215 15.73 0.42 -10.96
CA THR A 215 14.41 0.58 -11.58
C THR A 215 13.60 1.63 -10.84
N THR A 216 12.57 2.18 -11.49
CA THR A 216 11.51 2.89 -10.79
C THR A 216 10.57 1.88 -10.15
N SER A 217 9.75 2.33 -9.19
CA SER A 217 8.58 1.57 -8.76
C SER A 217 7.72 1.18 -9.95
N ASP A 218 7.12 0.00 -9.92
CA ASP A 218 6.25 -0.48 -11.00
C ASP A 218 5.11 0.51 -11.25
N ASN A 219 4.59 1.12 -10.18
CA ASN A 219 3.43 2.00 -10.23
C ASN A 219 3.58 3.18 -9.26
N TRP A 220 3.03 4.33 -9.66
CA TRP A 220 2.80 5.47 -8.79
C TRP A 220 1.31 5.69 -8.60
N GLY A 221 0.86 5.99 -7.38
CA GLY A 221 -0.55 6.24 -7.14
C GLY A 221 -0.78 7.31 -6.10
N MET A 222 -1.95 7.94 -6.20
CA MET A 222 -2.41 8.95 -5.27
C MET A 222 -3.87 8.67 -4.90
N SER A 223 -4.21 8.92 -3.64
CA SER A 223 -5.59 8.91 -3.15
C SER A 223 -5.98 10.31 -2.74
N TYR A 224 -7.05 10.82 -3.33
CA TYR A 224 -7.68 12.06 -2.93
C TYR A 224 -8.76 11.78 -1.89
N ASN A 225 -8.75 12.54 -0.81
CA ASN A 225 -9.71 12.48 0.27
C ASN A 225 -10.63 13.72 0.18
N ALA A 226 -11.93 13.52 0.00
CA ALA A 226 -12.89 14.62 -0.11
C ALA A 226 -13.23 15.24 1.25
N GLY A 227 -13.10 14.49 2.34
CA GLY A 227 -13.32 15.00 3.69
C GLY A 227 -12.07 15.69 4.25
N ASN A 228 -12.27 16.67 5.12
CA ASN A 228 -11.21 17.31 5.92
C ASN A 228 -10.82 16.44 7.14
N GLU A 229 -10.87 15.12 6.99
CA GLU A 229 -10.63 14.19 8.10
C GLU A 229 -9.13 13.98 8.31
N ARG A 230 -8.63 14.38 9.47
CA ARG A 230 -7.20 14.42 9.80
C ARG A 230 -6.73 13.23 10.62
N TYR A 231 -7.60 12.65 11.44
CA TYR A 231 -7.21 11.72 12.49
C TYR A 231 -7.74 10.32 12.24
N TYR A 232 -9.01 10.23 11.85
CA TYR A 232 -9.72 8.99 11.66
C TYR A 232 -9.30 8.31 10.36
N TYR A 233 -9.62 7.02 10.22
CA TYR A 233 -9.44 6.24 8.99
C TYR A 233 -8.01 5.97 8.52
N LYS A 234 -7.02 6.17 9.39
CA LYS A 234 -5.61 5.89 9.03
C LYS A 234 -5.34 4.39 9.06
N ASN A 235 -4.69 3.91 8.01
CA ASN A 235 -4.14 2.57 7.86
C ASN A 235 -2.64 2.68 7.55
N TYR A 236 -1.92 1.56 7.67
CA TYR A 236 -0.51 1.46 7.29
C TYR A 236 -0.31 0.42 6.20
N TYR A 237 0.76 0.58 5.43
CA TYR A 237 1.25 -0.39 4.46
C TYR A 237 2.50 -1.07 5.00
N ALA A 238 2.54 -2.41 4.91
CA ALA A 238 3.68 -3.19 5.41
C ALA A 238 4.88 -3.13 4.46
N LEU A 239 4.63 -2.92 3.16
CA LEU A 239 5.64 -2.79 2.13
C LEU A 239 5.36 -1.56 1.25
N PRO A 240 6.38 -0.86 0.72
CA PRO A 240 6.18 0.27 -0.20
C PRO A 240 5.45 -0.11 -1.49
N GLU A 241 5.57 -1.37 -1.90
CA GLU A 241 4.92 -1.92 -3.07
C GLU A 241 3.44 -2.26 -2.87
N ASP A 242 2.92 -2.24 -1.64
CA ASP A 242 1.53 -2.63 -1.34
C ASP A 242 0.56 -1.57 -1.88
N ASN A 243 0.20 -1.72 -3.15
CA ASN A 243 -0.64 -0.78 -3.87
C ASN A 243 -1.80 -1.50 -4.60
N MET A 244 -2.76 -0.74 -5.14
CA MET A 244 -4.00 -1.28 -5.71
C MET A 244 -3.74 -2.29 -6.83
N MET A 245 -2.83 -1.99 -7.76
CA MET A 245 -2.45 -2.91 -8.84
C MET A 245 -1.77 -4.18 -8.29
N LYS A 246 -0.92 -4.06 -7.26
CA LYS A 246 -0.23 -5.21 -6.67
C LYS A 246 -1.17 -6.13 -5.89
N GLN A 247 -2.26 -5.60 -5.34
CA GLN A 247 -3.32 -6.42 -4.72
C GLN A 247 -3.96 -7.39 -5.72
N ASN A 248 -3.98 -7.03 -7.01
CA ASN A 248 -4.56 -7.86 -8.07
C ASN A 248 -3.56 -8.73 -8.81
N GLN A 249 -2.28 -8.73 -8.41
CA GLN A 249 -1.24 -9.48 -9.12
C GLN A 249 -1.49 -10.99 -9.18
N PHE A 250 -2.36 -11.53 -8.30
CA PHE A 250 -2.74 -12.93 -8.26
C PHE A 250 -4.15 -13.22 -8.79
N ASN A 251 -4.89 -12.20 -9.25
CA ASN A 251 -6.21 -12.38 -9.85
C ASN A 251 -6.07 -12.86 -11.31
N PRO A 252 -6.56 -14.06 -11.67
CA PRO A 252 -6.40 -14.61 -13.02
C PRO A 252 -7.01 -13.75 -14.13
N TYR A 253 -8.16 -13.12 -13.87
CA TYR A 253 -8.80 -12.25 -14.87
C TYR A 253 -8.02 -10.95 -15.07
N PHE A 254 -7.45 -10.38 -14.01
CA PHE A 254 -6.59 -9.21 -14.11
C PHE A 254 -5.33 -9.55 -14.92
N ILE A 255 -4.63 -10.63 -14.57
CA ILE A 255 -3.45 -11.11 -15.30
C ILE A 255 -3.79 -11.33 -16.79
N LYS A 256 -4.91 -11.99 -17.09
CA LYS A 256 -5.34 -12.22 -18.48
C LYS A 256 -5.62 -10.92 -19.22
N SER A 257 -6.22 -9.93 -18.56
CA SER A 257 -6.48 -8.62 -19.16
C SER A 257 -5.20 -7.83 -19.47
N GLU A 258 -4.17 -7.99 -18.66
CA GLU A 258 -2.85 -7.41 -18.94
C GLU A 258 -2.16 -8.14 -20.10
N LEU A 259 -2.31 -9.47 -20.20
CA LEU A 259 -1.69 -10.29 -21.26
C LEU A 259 -2.37 -10.19 -22.64
N LEU A 260 -3.67 -9.88 -22.70
CA LEU A 260 -4.41 -9.80 -23.98
C LEU A 260 -4.35 -8.42 -24.64
N ASN A 261 -3.93 -7.39 -23.92
CA ASN A 261 -3.73 -6.04 -24.46
C ASN A 261 -2.33 -5.84 -25.04
N PHE A 262 -1.66 -6.93 -25.46
CA PHE A 262 -0.36 -6.91 -26.15
C PHE A 262 -0.51 -7.03 -27.65
#